data_AF-A0A8S2PC39-F1
#
_entry.id   AF-A0A8S2PC39-F1
#
_cell.length_a   1.000
_cell.length_b   1.000
_cell.length_c   1.000
_cell.angle_alpha   90.00
_cell.angle_beta   90.00
_cell.angle_gamma   90.00
#
_symmetry.space_group_name_H-M   'P 1'
#
loop_
_entity.id
_entity.type
_entity.pdbx_description
1 polymer ?
#
loop_
_entity_poly.entity_id
_entity_poly.type
_entity_poly.pdbx_seq_one_letter_code
_entity_poly.pdbx_strand_id
1 'polypeptide(L)'
;EKYEAFDLQVQQQEEEIADDMGEEEEDLAKAVSELDQEILIENCRANPNHLLRTIHVLFKRIRKIVSIMNNSSVLLRFVRKQIEVKIEHENSRLPFSESRLRAKDFVIDLEVRWNTTYEMLKRFLFYRSIITNITENPSDEIGIQQKQCKQLEALAFSRTDWSLMKSVKTVLQDFYEATSLLSGQLYPSNGFGYFVVMALKKYLSQSADDTVEELLKAEIIKKFSRYFGRAFISDEQQKSFLVS
;
A
#
# COMPACT_ATOMS: atom_id res chain seq x y z
N GLU A 1 -33.33 28.55 33.96
CA GLU A 1 -32.17 29.46 34.17
C GLU A 1 -31.04 28.85 35.01
N LYS A 2 -31.09 28.77 36.37
CA LYS A 2 -29.94 28.24 37.15
C LYS A 2 -29.64 26.74 36.97
N TYR A 3 -30.64 25.91 36.70
CA TYR A 3 -30.46 24.48 36.46
C TYR A 3 -29.95 24.19 35.04
N GLU A 4 -30.46 24.90 34.02
CA GLU A 4 -29.96 24.78 32.64
C GLU A 4 -28.51 25.24 32.48
N ALA A 5 -28.09 26.26 33.24
CA ALA A 5 -26.69 26.72 33.22
C ALA A 5 -25.72 25.70 33.83
N PHE A 6 -26.18 24.89 34.79
CA PHE A 6 -25.35 23.84 35.41
C PHE A 6 -25.20 22.62 34.50
N ASP A 7 -26.29 22.20 33.84
CA ASP A 7 -26.24 21.09 32.87
C ASP A 7 -25.38 21.41 31.65
N LEU A 8 -25.40 22.67 31.16
CA LEU A 8 -24.51 23.11 30.09
C LEU A 8 -23.03 23.10 30.50
N GLN A 9 -22.73 23.38 31.78
CA GLN A 9 -21.36 23.40 32.29
C GLN A 9 -20.81 21.99 32.50
N VAL A 10 -21.67 21.05 32.90
CA VAL A 10 -21.34 19.62 32.99
C VAL A 10 -21.12 19.03 31.60
N GLN A 11 -21.98 19.34 30.61
CA GLN A 11 -21.79 18.89 29.23
C GLN A 11 -20.50 19.44 28.61
N GLN A 12 -20.18 20.72 28.85
CA GLN A 12 -18.93 21.31 28.36
C GLN A 12 -17.71 20.67 29.01
N GLN A 13 -17.75 20.36 30.31
CA GLN A 13 -16.67 19.63 30.97
C GLN A 13 -16.55 18.18 30.50
N GLU A 14 -17.66 17.50 30.22
CA GLU A 14 -17.65 16.13 29.68
C GLU A 14 -17.10 16.09 28.25
N GLU A 15 -17.40 17.09 27.41
CA GLU A 15 -16.81 17.25 26.08
C GLU A 15 -15.31 17.58 26.15
N GLU A 16 -14.88 18.48 27.05
CA GLU A 16 -13.46 18.82 27.23
C GLU A 16 -12.64 17.62 27.73
N ILE A 17 -13.19 16.81 28.65
CA ILE A 17 -12.55 15.58 29.15
C ILE A 17 -12.53 14.49 28.07
N ALA A 18 -13.57 14.38 27.25
CA ALA A 18 -13.62 13.41 26.15
C ALA A 18 -12.64 13.75 25.02
N ASP A 19 -12.47 15.04 24.70
CA ASP A 19 -11.47 15.50 23.73
C ASP A 19 -10.04 15.30 24.26
N ASP A 20 -9.77 15.63 25.54
CA ASP A 20 -8.43 15.46 26.16
C ASP A 20 -8.03 13.98 26.26
N MET A 21 -8.98 13.07 26.58
CA MET A 21 -8.72 11.62 26.55
C MET A 21 -8.55 11.07 25.11
N GLY A 22 -9.20 11.67 24.12
CA GLY A 22 -9.08 11.29 22.71
C GLY A 22 -7.70 11.65 22.14
N GLU A 23 -7.16 12.81 22.51
CA GLU A 23 -5.80 13.23 22.11
C GLU A 23 -4.73 12.32 22.74
N GLU A 24 -4.86 11.98 24.03
CA GLU A 24 -3.91 11.06 24.69
C GLU A 24 -3.91 9.64 24.08
N GLU A 25 -5.09 9.10 23.72
CA GLU A 25 -5.19 7.78 23.09
C GLU A 25 -4.61 7.77 21.66
N GLU A 26 -4.80 8.86 20.90
CA GLU A 26 -4.22 9.01 19.56
C GLU A 26 -2.69 9.14 19.61
N ASP A 27 -2.16 9.91 20.56
CA ASP A 27 -0.72 10.08 20.78
C ASP A 27 -0.06 8.76 21.22
N LEU A 28 -0.70 8.00 22.11
CA LEU A 28 -0.22 6.69 22.52
C LEU A 28 -0.20 5.71 21.33
N ALA A 29 -1.27 5.67 20.53
CA ALA A 29 -1.36 4.83 19.34
C ALA A 29 -0.33 5.21 18.27
N LYS A 30 0.04 6.50 18.19
CA LYS A 30 1.11 6.99 17.33
C LYS A 30 2.47 6.53 17.83
N ALA A 31 2.78 6.71 19.11
CA ALA A 31 4.05 6.27 19.70
C ALA A 31 4.27 4.76 19.58
N VAL A 32 3.23 3.94 19.84
CA VAL A 32 3.30 2.47 19.65
C VAL A 32 3.58 2.12 18.19
N SER A 33 2.94 2.82 17.25
CA SER A 33 3.19 2.61 15.82
C SER A 33 4.60 3.01 15.39
N GLU A 34 5.17 4.06 15.96
CA GLU A 34 6.55 4.49 15.67
C GLU A 34 7.53 3.45 16.18
N LEU A 35 7.33 2.93 17.40
CA LEU A 35 8.14 1.86 17.96
C LEU A 35 8.08 0.58 17.12
N ASP A 36 6.90 0.16 16.69
CA ASP A 36 6.74 -1.01 15.80
C ASP A 36 7.49 -0.82 14.46
N GLN A 37 7.52 0.40 13.91
CA GLN A 37 8.27 0.71 12.69
C GLN A 37 9.77 0.66 12.94
N GLU A 38 10.26 1.20 14.05
CA GLU A 38 11.67 1.13 14.43
C GLU A 38 12.14 -0.33 14.61
N ILE A 39 11.35 -1.15 15.32
CA ILE A 39 11.61 -2.58 15.49
C ILE A 39 11.66 -3.28 14.13
N LEU A 40 10.74 -2.97 13.22
CA LEU A 40 10.76 -3.52 11.87
C LEU A 40 12.06 -3.13 11.15
N ILE A 41 12.43 -1.85 11.17
CA ILE A 41 13.64 -1.33 10.51
C ILE A 41 14.89 -1.99 11.07
N GLU A 42 15.02 -2.10 12.39
CA GLU A 42 16.17 -2.73 13.05
C GLU A 42 16.31 -4.20 12.65
N ASN A 43 15.21 -4.97 12.69
CA ASN A 43 15.19 -6.36 12.25
C ASN A 43 15.56 -6.50 10.76
N CYS A 44 15.15 -5.55 9.92
CA CYS A 44 15.48 -5.56 8.50
C CYS A 44 16.95 -5.20 8.24
N ARG A 45 17.53 -4.27 9.01
CA ARG A 45 18.97 -3.96 8.98
C ARG A 45 19.81 -5.16 9.40
N ALA A 46 19.39 -5.89 10.44
CA ALA A 46 20.06 -7.10 10.91
C ALA A 46 19.93 -8.26 9.92
N ASN A 47 18.78 -8.40 9.25
CA ASN A 47 18.54 -9.46 8.28
C ASN A 47 17.62 -9.00 7.14
N PRO A 48 18.15 -8.71 5.93
CA PRO A 48 17.34 -8.28 4.80
C PRO A 48 16.25 -9.27 4.37
N ASN A 49 16.41 -10.57 4.68
CA ASN A 49 15.36 -11.56 4.40
C ASN A 49 14.13 -11.38 5.30
N HIS A 50 14.28 -10.70 6.45
CA HIS A 50 13.16 -10.39 7.32
C HIS A 50 12.14 -9.51 6.59
N LEU A 51 12.60 -8.43 5.94
CA LEU A 51 11.75 -7.54 5.16
C LEU A 51 10.95 -8.28 4.09
N LEU A 52 11.63 -9.12 3.31
CA LEU A 52 10.99 -9.92 2.25
C LEU A 52 9.96 -10.92 2.81
N ARG A 53 10.25 -11.53 3.97
CA ARG A 53 9.29 -12.43 4.64
C ARG A 53 8.08 -11.67 5.15
N THR A 54 8.27 -10.50 5.75
CA THR A 54 7.17 -9.65 6.23
C THR A 54 6.27 -9.23 5.07
N ILE A 55 6.84 -8.76 3.96
CA ILE A 55 6.10 -8.42 2.75
C ILE A 55 5.35 -9.64 2.19
N HIS A 56 5.96 -10.81 2.20
CA HIS A 56 5.30 -12.04 1.75
C HIS A 56 4.08 -12.40 2.60
N VAL A 57 4.19 -12.31 3.93
CA VAL A 57 3.08 -12.53 4.86
C VAL A 57 1.99 -11.48 4.64
N LEU A 58 2.37 -10.21 4.47
CA LEU A 58 1.46 -9.10 4.19
C LEU A 58 0.63 -9.37 2.93
N PHE A 59 1.28 -9.76 1.82
CA PHE A 59 0.59 -10.07 0.57
C PHE A 59 -0.33 -11.28 0.70
N LYS A 60 0.07 -12.32 1.43
CA LYS A 60 -0.82 -13.45 1.73
C LYS A 60 -2.08 -13.01 2.47
N ARG A 61 -1.95 -12.10 3.45
CA ARG A 61 -3.09 -11.54 4.18
C ARG A 61 -4.01 -10.72 3.27
N ILE A 62 -3.45 -9.83 2.45
CA ILE A 62 -4.21 -9.05 1.44
C ILE A 62 -5.01 -10.00 0.54
N ARG A 63 -4.35 -10.99 -0.08
CA ARG A 63 -5.03 -11.98 -0.94
C ARG A 63 -6.12 -12.74 -0.20
N LYS A 64 -5.90 -13.07 1.08
CA LYS A 64 -6.90 -13.78 1.88
C LYS A 64 -8.14 -12.93 2.14
N ILE A 65 -7.99 -11.66 2.49
CA ILE A 65 -9.12 -10.74 2.66
C ILE A 65 -9.86 -10.58 1.34
N VAL A 66 -9.15 -10.32 0.23
CA VAL A 66 -9.76 -10.22 -1.10
C VAL A 66 -10.52 -11.49 -1.48
N SER A 67 -9.96 -12.66 -1.16
CA SER A 67 -10.64 -13.95 -1.38
C SER A 67 -11.91 -14.08 -0.52
N ILE A 68 -11.88 -13.69 0.76
CA ILE A 68 -13.06 -13.73 1.64
C ILE A 68 -14.15 -12.80 1.11
N MET A 69 -13.79 -11.58 0.70
CA MET A 69 -14.72 -10.61 0.15
C MET A 69 -15.37 -11.11 -1.14
N ASN A 70 -14.57 -11.63 -2.08
CA ASN A 70 -15.07 -12.11 -3.38
C ASN A 70 -15.96 -13.36 -3.26
N ASN A 71 -15.74 -14.19 -2.22
CA ASN A 71 -16.52 -15.40 -2.00
C ASN A 71 -17.81 -15.18 -1.18
N SER A 72 -17.98 -13.99 -0.58
CA SER A 72 -19.17 -13.64 0.20
C SER A 72 -19.99 -12.59 -0.54
N SER A 73 -21.14 -13.00 -1.08
CA SER A 73 -22.05 -12.08 -1.80
C SER A 73 -22.56 -10.94 -0.93
N VAL A 74 -22.64 -11.17 0.39
CA VAL A 74 -23.02 -10.17 1.39
C VAL A 74 -21.90 -9.14 1.58
N LEU A 75 -20.66 -9.59 1.85
CA LEU A 75 -19.50 -8.69 1.95
C LEU A 75 -19.27 -7.92 0.67
N LEU A 76 -19.32 -8.60 -0.47
CA LEU A 76 -19.10 -7.97 -1.77
C LEU A 76 -20.12 -6.86 -2.03
N ARG A 77 -21.39 -7.08 -1.67
CA ARG A 77 -22.44 -6.06 -1.81
C ARG A 77 -22.20 -4.88 -0.87
N PHE A 78 -21.88 -5.16 0.40
CA PHE A 78 -21.56 -4.11 1.36
C PHE A 78 -20.38 -3.26 0.90
N VAL A 79 -19.27 -3.90 0.54
CA VAL A 79 -18.07 -3.21 0.09
C VAL A 79 -18.31 -2.44 -1.19
N ARG A 80 -19.03 -2.99 -2.18
CA ARG A 80 -19.39 -2.25 -3.40
C ARG A 80 -20.19 -0.99 -3.10
N LYS A 81 -21.16 -1.05 -2.18
CA LYS A 81 -21.93 0.13 -1.75
C LYS A 81 -21.03 1.17 -1.10
N GLN A 82 -20.11 0.77 -0.23
CA GLN A 82 -19.15 1.69 0.39
C GLN A 82 -18.19 2.31 -0.63
N ILE A 83 -17.75 1.52 -1.62
CA ILE A 83 -16.91 1.97 -2.73
C ILE A 83 -17.64 3.01 -3.58
N GLU A 84 -18.91 2.77 -3.93
CA GLU A 84 -19.74 3.72 -4.69
C GLU A 84 -19.85 5.06 -3.96
N VAL A 85 -20.19 5.04 -2.67
CA VAL A 85 -20.27 6.25 -1.84
C VAL A 85 -18.92 6.98 -1.78
N LYS A 86 -17.81 6.24 -1.63
CA LYS A 86 -16.47 6.84 -1.60
C LYS A 86 -16.09 7.47 -2.94
N ILE A 87 -16.37 6.79 -4.05
CA ILE A 87 -16.12 7.27 -5.41
C ILE A 87 -16.95 8.52 -5.70
N GLU A 88 -18.22 8.56 -5.29
CA GLU A 88 -19.08 9.75 -5.47
C GLU A 88 -18.53 10.97 -4.73
N HIS A 89 -18.06 10.79 -3.48
CA HIS A 89 -17.40 11.86 -2.73
C HIS A 89 -16.09 12.32 -3.38
N GLU A 90 -15.28 11.40 -3.89
CA GLU A 90 -13.96 11.72 -4.46
C GLU A 90 -14.00 12.19 -5.93
N ASN A 91 -15.01 11.83 -6.72
CA ASN A 91 -15.19 12.29 -8.11
C ASN A 91 -15.37 13.81 -8.22
N SER A 92 -15.73 14.48 -7.13
CA SER A 92 -15.75 15.94 -7.03
C SER A 92 -14.34 16.56 -6.99
N ARG A 93 -13.29 15.75 -6.77
CA ARG A 93 -11.91 16.19 -6.47
C ARG A 93 -10.83 15.58 -7.37
N LEU A 94 -11.11 14.57 -8.20
CA LEU A 94 -10.08 13.84 -8.97
C LEU A 94 -10.06 14.15 -10.48
N PRO A 95 -8.88 14.24 -11.12
CA PRO A 95 -8.75 14.42 -12.56
C PRO A 95 -9.26 13.20 -13.35
N PHE A 96 -9.76 13.46 -14.57
CA PHE A 96 -10.45 12.51 -15.49
C PHE A 96 -9.70 11.19 -15.79
N SER A 97 -8.41 11.09 -15.50
CA SER A 97 -7.64 9.84 -15.64
C SER A 97 -7.88 8.83 -14.51
N GLU A 98 -8.20 9.29 -13.30
CA GLU A 98 -8.45 8.44 -12.12
C GLU A 98 -9.94 8.09 -11.94
N SER A 99 -10.85 8.88 -12.54
CA SER A 99 -12.30 8.62 -12.57
C SER A 99 -12.69 7.33 -13.32
N ARG A 100 -11.71 6.64 -13.95
CA ARG A 100 -11.87 5.29 -14.53
C ARG A 100 -11.58 4.14 -13.57
N LEU A 101 -11.34 4.41 -12.29
CA LEU A 101 -11.63 3.48 -11.20
C LEU A 101 -13.15 3.33 -11.03
N ARG A 102 -13.89 3.10 -12.13
CA ARG A 102 -15.26 2.55 -12.08
C ARG A 102 -15.22 1.38 -11.10
N ALA A 103 -16.21 1.24 -10.22
CA ALA A 103 -16.35 0.21 -9.18
C ALA A 103 -15.81 -1.16 -9.60
N LYS A 104 -14.48 -1.29 -9.63
CA LYS A 104 -13.77 -2.45 -10.14
C LYS A 104 -13.39 -3.17 -8.88
N ASP A 105 -13.86 -4.41 -8.81
CA ASP A 105 -13.59 -5.32 -7.72
C ASP A 105 -12.11 -5.30 -7.33
N PHE A 106 -11.85 -5.70 -6.09
CA PHE A 106 -10.49 -5.90 -5.60
C PHE A 106 -9.71 -6.81 -6.57
N VAL A 107 -8.48 -6.42 -6.86
CA VAL A 107 -7.58 -7.19 -7.72
C VAL A 107 -6.82 -8.16 -6.84
N ILE A 108 -6.83 -9.44 -7.23
CA ILE A 108 -5.85 -10.40 -6.75
C ILE A 108 -4.67 -10.35 -7.71
N ASP A 109 -3.46 -10.21 -7.18
CA ASP A 109 -2.26 -10.20 -7.99
C ASP A 109 -1.88 -11.60 -8.48
N LEU A 110 -1.04 -11.63 -9.53
CA LEU A 110 -0.29 -12.81 -9.92
C LEU A 110 1.07 -12.73 -9.24
N GLU A 111 1.38 -13.70 -8.38
CA GLU A 111 2.55 -13.70 -7.49
C GLU A 111 3.89 -13.49 -8.22
N VAL A 112 3.96 -13.85 -9.50
CA VAL A 112 5.16 -13.74 -10.34
C VAL A 112 5.27 -12.42 -11.12
N ARG A 113 4.26 -11.52 -11.06
CA ARG A 113 4.23 -10.27 -11.85
C ARG A 113 4.00 -9.05 -10.96
N TRP A 114 5.02 -8.18 -10.90
CA TRP A 114 4.96 -6.93 -10.15
C TRP A 114 3.82 -5.99 -10.54
N ASN A 115 3.32 -6.05 -11.78
CA ASN A 115 2.33 -5.09 -12.28
C ASN A 115 0.98 -5.33 -11.62
N THR A 116 0.62 -6.62 -11.51
CA THR A 116 -0.61 -7.02 -10.83
C THR A 116 -0.50 -6.79 -9.33
N THR A 117 0.70 -6.94 -8.74
CA THR A 117 0.95 -6.60 -7.34
C THR A 117 0.81 -5.10 -7.09
N TYR A 118 1.36 -4.26 -7.96
CA TYR A 118 1.18 -2.80 -7.91
C TYR A 118 -0.30 -2.40 -7.99
N GLU A 119 -1.05 -2.95 -8.95
CA GLU A 119 -2.50 -2.68 -9.09
C GLU A 119 -3.30 -3.14 -7.87
N MET A 120 -2.97 -4.31 -7.31
CA MET A 120 -3.57 -4.79 -6.07
C MET A 120 -3.31 -3.81 -4.93
N LEU A 121 -2.05 -3.43 -4.68
CA LEU A 121 -1.70 -2.49 -3.61
C LEU A 121 -2.31 -1.10 -3.81
N LYS A 122 -2.29 -0.58 -5.03
CA LYS A 122 -2.90 0.71 -5.38
C LYS A 122 -4.37 0.75 -4.99
N ARG A 123 -5.15 -0.29 -5.35
CA ARG A 123 -6.57 -0.37 -5.00
C ARG A 123 -6.80 -0.67 -3.53
N PHE A 124 -5.99 -1.54 -2.94
CA PHE A 124 -6.11 -1.91 -1.53
C PHE A 124 -5.89 -0.70 -0.62
N LEU A 125 -4.86 0.10 -0.89
CA LEU A 125 -4.60 1.36 -0.18
C LEU A 125 -5.69 2.40 -0.42
N PHE A 126 -6.23 2.48 -1.65
CA PHE A 126 -7.35 3.38 -1.96
C PHE A 126 -8.60 3.03 -1.11
N TYR A 127 -8.88 1.75 -0.89
CA TYR A 127 -10.00 1.29 -0.06
C TYR A 127 -9.64 1.07 1.41
N ARG A 128 -8.52 1.62 1.91
CA ARG A 128 -8.06 1.42 3.30
C ARG A 128 -9.16 1.59 4.34
N SER A 129 -9.90 2.69 4.31
CA SER A 129 -10.98 2.97 5.29
C SER A 129 -12.06 1.89 5.31
N ILE A 130 -12.42 1.36 4.14
CA ILE A 130 -13.43 0.30 4.01
C ILE A 130 -12.86 -1.03 4.54
N ILE A 131 -11.62 -1.34 4.20
CA ILE A 131 -10.93 -2.57 4.64
C ILE A 131 -10.75 -2.57 6.16
N THR A 132 -10.28 -1.46 6.72
CA THR A 132 -10.15 -1.23 8.16
C THR A 132 -11.50 -1.46 8.86
N ASN A 133 -12.58 -0.86 8.35
CA ASN A 133 -13.92 -1.05 8.92
C ASN A 133 -14.33 -2.54 8.96
N ILE A 134 -14.19 -3.27 7.85
CA ILE A 134 -14.60 -4.69 7.81
C ILE A 134 -13.65 -5.64 8.58
N THR A 135 -12.43 -5.22 8.90
CA THR A 135 -11.48 -6.06 9.66
C THR A 135 -11.45 -5.75 11.14
N GLU A 136 -11.56 -4.48 11.53
CA GLU A 136 -11.50 -4.06 12.94
C GLU A 136 -12.88 -4.12 13.60
N ASN A 137 -13.94 -3.82 12.85
CA ASN A 137 -15.31 -3.82 13.34
C ASN A 137 -16.23 -4.66 12.44
N PRO A 138 -15.99 -5.97 12.27
CA PRO A 138 -16.91 -6.83 11.52
C PRO A 138 -18.21 -7.02 12.30
N SER A 139 -19.15 -6.09 12.14
CA SER A 139 -20.42 -6.09 12.86
C SER A 139 -21.43 -7.06 12.24
N ASP A 140 -22.37 -7.51 13.07
CA ASP A 140 -23.55 -8.27 12.63
C ASP A 140 -24.42 -7.49 11.64
N GLU A 141 -24.30 -6.15 11.61
CA GLU A 141 -25.02 -5.28 10.67
C GLU A 141 -24.62 -5.53 9.21
N ILE A 142 -23.40 -6.04 8.98
CA ILE A 142 -22.96 -6.47 7.65
C ILE A 142 -23.69 -7.76 7.22
N GLY A 143 -24.21 -8.55 8.17
CA GLY A 143 -24.95 -9.79 7.91
C GLY A 143 -24.05 -10.99 7.58
N ILE A 144 -22.83 -11.01 8.11
CA ILE A 144 -21.83 -12.07 7.89
C ILE A 144 -21.84 -13.10 9.02
N GLN A 145 -21.36 -14.32 8.73
CA GLN A 145 -21.33 -15.37 9.73
C GLN A 145 -20.26 -15.08 10.80
N GLN A 146 -20.50 -15.45 12.06
CA GLN A 146 -19.52 -15.27 13.16
C GLN A 146 -18.12 -15.83 12.83
N LYS A 147 -18.06 -16.94 12.10
CA LYS A 147 -16.80 -17.54 11.65
C LYS A 147 -16.03 -16.62 10.69
N GLN A 148 -16.74 -15.89 9.83
CA GLN A 148 -16.15 -14.92 8.92
C GLN A 148 -15.70 -13.66 9.68
N CYS A 149 -16.44 -13.21 10.70
CA CYS A 149 -16.02 -12.09 11.55
C CYS A 149 -14.67 -12.37 12.20
N LYS A 150 -14.54 -13.50 12.91
CA LYS A 150 -13.29 -13.92 13.55
C LYS A 150 -12.12 -14.07 12.56
N GLN A 151 -12.42 -14.48 11.33
CA GLN A 151 -11.40 -14.58 10.28
C GLN A 151 -10.94 -13.20 9.79
N LEU A 152 -11.83 -12.22 9.70
CA LEU A 152 -11.51 -10.86 9.28
C LEU A 152 -10.76 -10.09 10.39
N GLU A 153 -11.18 -10.26 11.65
CA GLU A 153 -10.47 -9.71 12.84
C GLU A 153 -9.02 -10.17 12.88
N ALA A 154 -8.78 -11.47 12.70
CA ALA A 154 -7.43 -12.04 12.66
C ALA A 154 -6.57 -11.54 11.48
N LEU A 155 -7.16 -10.84 10.51
CA LEU A 155 -6.48 -10.30 9.34
C LEU A 155 -6.30 -8.77 9.41
N ALA A 156 -6.77 -8.09 10.46
CA ALA A 156 -6.67 -6.64 10.62
C ALA A 156 -5.22 -6.13 10.54
N PHE A 157 -5.01 -5.04 9.79
CA PHE A 157 -3.68 -4.49 9.54
C PHE A 157 -3.32 -3.41 10.54
N SER A 158 -2.11 -3.49 11.09
CA SER A 158 -1.55 -2.43 11.92
C SER A 158 -1.22 -1.18 11.10
N ARG A 159 -0.95 -0.06 11.78
CA ARG A 159 -0.42 1.15 11.14
C ARG A 159 0.90 0.87 10.40
N THR A 160 1.72 -0.03 10.93
CA THR A 160 3.01 -0.45 10.33
C THR A 160 2.82 -1.27 9.06
N ASP A 161 1.82 -2.17 9.02
CA ASP A 161 1.43 -2.89 7.81
C ASP A 161 1.03 -1.90 6.69
N TRP A 162 0.19 -0.91 7.00
CA TRP A 162 -0.23 0.10 6.02
C TRP A 162 0.94 0.95 5.50
N SER A 163 1.88 1.32 6.38
CA SER A 163 3.10 2.04 5.98
C SER A 163 3.94 1.19 5.03
N LEU A 164 4.19 -0.07 5.39
CA LEU A 164 4.94 -1.01 4.56
C LEU A 164 4.29 -1.22 3.19
N MET A 165 2.96 -1.35 3.11
CA MET A 165 2.24 -1.42 1.83
C MET A 165 2.48 -0.17 0.97
N LYS A 166 2.50 1.02 1.59
CA LYS A 166 2.75 2.28 0.90
C LYS A 166 4.17 2.33 0.35
N SER A 167 5.18 2.00 1.15
CA SER A 167 6.59 1.95 0.71
C SER A 167 6.78 0.98 -0.46
N VAL A 168 6.20 -0.22 -0.37
CA VAL A 168 6.28 -1.21 -1.45
C VAL A 168 5.56 -0.74 -2.71
N LYS A 169 4.37 -0.13 -2.58
CA LYS A 169 3.65 0.47 -3.72
C LYS A 169 4.51 1.54 -4.39
N THR A 170 5.13 2.43 -3.63
CA THR A 170 6.01 3.50 -4.15
C THR A 170 7.15 2.89 -4.96
N VAL A 171 7.85 1.89 -4.41
CA VAL A 171 8.94 1.21 -5.14
C VAL A 171 8.45 0.57 -6.44
N LEU A 172 7.29 -0.09 -6.41
CA LEU A 172 6.74 -0.78 -7.59
C LEU A 172 6.19 0.17 -8.66
N GLN A 173 5.94 1.44 -8.33
CA GLN A 173 5.35 2.40 -9.27
C GLN A 173 6.25 2.63 -10.49
N ASP A 174 7.52 2.91 -10.29
CA ASP A 174 8.47 3.13 -11.39
C ASP A 174 8.59 1.90 -12.31
N PHE A 175 8.53 0.70 -11.75
CA PHE A 175 8.53 -0.55 -12.53
C PHE A 175 7.24 -0.75 -13.33
N TYR A 176 6.10 -0.40 -12.74
CA TYR A 176 4.82 -0.45 -13.42
C TYR A 176 4.78 0.53 -14.60
N GLU A 177 5.23 1.76 -14.40
CA GLU A 177 5.31 2.78 -15.43
C GLU A 177 6.29 2.37 -16.54
N ALA A 178 7.49 1.90 -16.18
CA ALA A 178 8.46 1.36 -17.12
C ALA A 178 7.90 0.22 -17.97
N THR A 179 7.21 -0.74 -17.34
CA THR A 179 6.61 -1.87 -18.07
C THR A 179 5.46 -1.41 -18.96
N SER A 180 4.67 -0.43 -18.50
CA SER A 180 3.57 0.15 -19.29
C SER A 180 4.08 0.90 -20.52
N LEU A 181 5.17 1.65 -20.38
CA LEU A 181 5.86 2.32 -21.49
C LEU A 181 6.36 1.31 -22.53
N LEU A 182 6.98 0.21 -22.09
CA LEU A 182 7.47 -0.84 -22.98
C LEU A 182 6.33 -1.61 -23.66
N SER A 183 5.21 -1.79 -22.97
CA SER A 183 4.05 -2.54 -23.50
C SER A 183 3.18 -1.70 -24.45
N GLY A 184 3.23 -0.37 -24.34
CA GLY A 184 2.45 0.57 -25.16
C GLY A 184 3.09 0.93 -26.50
N GLN A 185 4.35 0.54 -26.73
CA GLN A 185 5.03 0.73 -28.01
C GLN A 185 4.67 -0.44 -28.94
N LEU A 186 4.21 -0.15 -30.16
CA LEU A 186 4.20 -1.12 -31.26
C LEU A 186 5.67 -1.48 -31.56
N TYR A 187 6.18 -2.50 -30.87
CA TYR A 187 7.58 -2.95 -30.83
C TYR A 187 8.55 -1.93 -30.21
N PRO A 188 8.82 -2.00 -28.88
CA PRO A 188 9.92 -1.24 -28.31
C PRO A 188 11.23 -1.65 -29.01
N SER A 189 11.96 -0.67 -29.54
CA SER A 189 13.31 -0.91 -30.05
C SER A 189 14.24 -1.27 -28.89
N ASN A 190 15.28 -2.08 -29.16
CA ASN A 190 16.28 -2.44 -28.13
C ASN A 190 16.92 -1.20 -27.49
N GLY A 191 17.10 -0.11 -28.25
CA GLY A 191 17.59 1.17 -27.73
C GLY A 191 16.65 1.79 -26.69
N PHE A 192 15.33 1.77 -26.93
CA PHE A 192 14.35 2.25 -25.96
C PHE A 192 14.33 1.39 -24.69
N GLY A 193 14.40 0.06 -24.85
CA GLY A 193 14.52 -0.86 -23.72
C GLY A 193 15.74 -0.58 -22.84
N TYR A 194 16.88 -0.27 -23.46
CA TYR A 194 18.09 0.14 -22.73
C TYR A 194 17.87 1.41 -21.89
N PHE A 195 17.26 2.46 -22.46
CA PHE A 195 16.97 3.69 -21.69
C PHE A 195 16.07 3.44 -20.50
N VAL A 196 15.03 2.60 -20.65
CA VAL A 196 14.13 2.22 -19.56
C VAL A 196 14.89 1.48 -18.44
N VAL A 197 15.75 0.52 -18.79
CA VAL A 197 16.59 -0.18 -17.81
C VAL A 197 17.54 0.79 -17.10
N MET A 198 18.20 1.69 -17.83
CA MET A 198 19.11 2.67 -17.21
C MET A 198 18.38 3.64 -16.28
N ALA A 199 17.17 4.07 -16.64
CA ALA A 199 16.32 4.89 -15.78
C ALA A 199 15.97 4.15 -14.49
N LEU A 200 15.54 2.88 -14.57
CA LEU A 200 15.28 2.05 -13.39
C LEU A 200 16.54 1.82 -12.55
N LYS A 201 17.70 1.60 -13.17
CA LYS A 201 18.98 1.47 -12.44
C LYS A 201 19.29 2.74 -11.67
N LYS A 202 19.15 3.91 -12.30
CA LYS A 202 19.34 5.22 -11.66
C LYS A 202 18.39 5.39 -10.48
N TYR A 203 17.11 5.11 -10.67
CA TYR A 203 16.09 5.17 -9.62
C TYR A 203 16.45 4.29 -8.40
N LEU A 204 16.86 3.03 -8.65
CA LEU A 204 17.26 2.11 -7.60
C LEU A 204 18.55 2.52 -6.87
N SER A 205 19.40 3.36 -7.49
CA SER A 205 20.63 3.88 -6.89
C SER A 205 20.43 5.21 -6.13
N GLN A 206 19.25 5.82 -6.23
CA GLN A 206 18.95 7.05 -5.49
C GLN A 206 18.54 6.71 -4.06
N SER A 207 19.02 7.51 -3.10
CA SER A 207 18.55 7.46 -1.72
C SER A 207 17.06 7.76 -1.65
N ALA A 208 16.38 7.16 -0.68
CA ALA A 208 14.99 7.44 -0.37
C ALA A 208 14.90 8.03 1.04
N ASP A 209 13.92 8.90 1.28
CA ASP A 209 13.68 9.46 2.61
C ASP A 209 13.09 8.41 3.56
N ASP A 210 12.29 7.49 3.02
CA ASP A 210 11.77 6.34 3.75
C ASP A 210 12.83 5.22 3.83
N THR A 211 13.21 4.87 5.05
CA THR A 211 14.19 3.81 5.31
C THR A 211 13.74 2.45 4.76
N VAL A 212 12.43 2.15 4.79
CA VAL A 212 11.90 0.90 4.24
C VAL A 212 12.04 0.89 2.72
N GLU A 213 11.75 2.01 2.07
CA GLU A 213 11.98 2.20 0.63
C GLU A 213 13.45 2.00 0.26
N GLU A 214 14.37 2.59 1.03
CA GLU A 214 15.81 2.46 0.81
C GLU A 214 16.28 1.00 0.92
N LEU A 215 15.83 0.29 1.95
CA LEU A 215 16.12 -1.14 2.13
C LEU A 215 15.57 -1.99 0.98
N LEU A 216 14.36 -1.67 0.48
CA LEU A 216 13.79 -2.36 -0.68
C LEU A 216 14.58 -2.12 -1.94
N LYS A 217 14.94 -0.87 -2.22
CA LYS A 217 15.79 -0.51 -3.38
C LYS A 217 17.12 -1.24 -3.32
N ALA A 218 17.75 -1.31 -2.14
CA ALA A 218 19.01 -2.01 -1.92
C ALA A 218 18.92 -3.53 -2.20
N GLU A 219 17.80 -4.18 -1.90
CA GLU A 219 17.60 -5.59 -2.24
C GLU A 219 17.28 -5.80 -3.73
N ILE A 220 16.48 -4.92 -4.31
CA ILE A 220 16.11 -5.00 -5.73
C ILE A 220 17.32 -4.76 -6.62
N ILE A 221 18.16 -3.77 -6.31
CA ILE A 221 19.33 -3.44 -7.15
C ILE A 221 20.36 -4.58 -7.21
N LYS A 222 20.49 -5.39 -6.15
CA LYS A 222 21.34 -6.60 -6.14
C LYS A 222 20.88 -7.61 -7.18
N LYS A 223 19.56 -7.87 -7.25
CA LYS A 223 18.97 -8.77 -8.24
C LYS A 223 19.00 -8.14 -9.64
N PHE A 224 18.64 -6.87 -9.74
CA PHE A 224 18.63 -6.11 -10.99
C PHE A 224 20.01 -6.14 -11.67
N SER A 225 21.07 -5.86 -10.92
CA SER A 225 22.45 -5.89 -11.42
C SER A 225 22.89 -7.30 -11.85
N ARG A 226 22.37 -8.35 -11.22
CA ARG A 226 22.64 -9.73 -11.64
C ARG A 226 22.00 -10.07 -12.99
N TYR A 227 20.76 -9.63 -13.22
CA TYR A 227 20.04 -9.89 -14.46
C TYR A 227 20.52 -9.02 -15.61
N PHE A 228 20.77 -7.73 -15.36
CA PHE A 228 21.05 -6.75 -16.40
C PHE A 228 22.53 -6.34 -16.49
N GLY A 229 23.34 -6.55 -15.44
CA GLY A 229 24.75 -6.16 -15.42
C GLY A 229 25.65 -6.97 -16.36
N ARG A 230 25.18 -8.13 -16.87
CA ARG A 230 25.86 -8.87 -17.94
C ARG A 230 25.29 -8.60 -19.33
N ALA A 231 24.08 -8.05 -19.41
CA ALA A 231 23.33 -7.88 -20.65
C ALA A 231 23.64 -6.55 -21.34
N PHE A 232 24.17 -5.58 -20.60
CA PHE A 232 24.50 -4.26 -21.12
C PHE A 232 26.01 -4.00 -21.05
N ILE A 233 26.54 -3.59 -22.20
CA ILE A 233 27.90 -3.12 -22.45
C ILE A 233 28.36 -2.21 -21.29
N SER A 234 29.58 -2.42 -20.78
CA SER A 234 30.11 -1.66 -19.63
C SER A 234 30.12 -0.16 -19.91
N ASP A 235 30.02 0.67 -18.87
CA ASP A 235 30.08 2.15 -18.99
C ASP A 235 31.36 2.61 -19.73
N GLU A 236 32.43 1.81 -19.69
CA GLU A 236 33.68 1.99 -20.43
C GLU A 236 33.53 1.76 -21.94
N GLN A 237 32.84 0.69 -22.33
CA GLN A 237 32.56 0.39 -23.73
C GLN A 237 31.49 1.33 -24.33
N GLN A 238 30.57 1.88 -23.53
CA GLN A 238 29.64 2.92 -23.99
C GLN A 238 30.35 4.24 -24.33
N LYS A 239 31.36 4.64 -23.52
CA LYS A 239 32.17 5.82 -23.82
C LYS A 239 32.98 5.65 -25.11
N SER A 240 33.44 4.45 -25.45
CA SER A 240 34.16 4.22 -26.70
C SER A 240 33.26 4.32 -27.94
N PHE A 241 31.97 3.98 -27.83
CA PHE A 241 31.01 4.09 -28.94
C PHE A 241 30.55 5.53 -29.23
N LEU A 242 30.62 6.43 -28.24
CA LEU A 242 30.26 7.86 -28.40
C LEU A 242 31.43 8.75 -28.83
N VAL A 243 32.65 8.22 -28.86
CA VAL A 243 33.89 8.94 -29.23
C VAL A 243 34.45 8.44 -30.58
N SER A 244 33.72 7.58 -31.29
CA SER A 244 34.02 7.13 -32.66
C SER A 244 33.16 7.86 -33.68
#